data_AF-A0A5C7JI75-F1
#
_entry.id   AF-A0A5C7JI75-F1
#
_cell.length_a   1.000
_cell.length_b   1.000
_cell.length_c   1.000
_cell.angle_alpha   90.00
_cell.angle_beta   90.00
_cell.angle_gamma   90.00
#
_symmetry.space_group_name_H-M   'P 1'
#
loop_
_entity.id
_entity.type
_entity.pdbx_description
1 polymer ?
#
loop_
_entity_poly.entity_id
_entity_poly.type
_entity_poly.pdbx_seq_one_letter_code
_entity_poly.pdbx_strand_id
1 'polypeptide(L)' 'MLITKKIDLGEYIVEIEYDDETGAIEVTVLDELEGVIESITITNAQDEGSDTEEDDDEDGFNDFNFSPN' A
#
# COMPACT_ATOMS: atom_id res chain seq x y z
N MET A 1 6.26 24.59 -1.91
CA MET A 1 5.10 25.26 -1.25
C MET A 1 4.26 24.16 -0.64
N LEU A 2 3.87 24.29 0.63
CA LEU A 2 3.07 23.28 1.30
C LEU A 2 1.59 23.67 1.27
N ILE A 3 0.75 22.82 0.69
CA ILE A 3 -0.69 23.03 0.58
C ILE A 3 -1.37 22.05 1.52
N THR A 4 -2.06 22.57 2.53
CA THR A 4 -2.78 21.75 3.50
C THR A 4 -4.29 21.91 3.35
N LYS A 5 -5.03 20.80 3.40
CA LYS A 5 -6.48 20.77 3.36
C LYS A 5 -7.02 19.86 4.46
N LYS A 6 -7.96 20.39 5.24
CA LYS A 6 -8.67 19.65 6.29
C LYS A 6 -10.12 19.40 5.89
N ILE A 7 -10.60 18.18 6.12
CA ILE A 7 -11.96 17.73 5.82
C ILE A 7 -12.52 17.12 7.10
N ASP A 8 -13.59 17.71 7.61
CA ASP A 8 -14.30 17.22 8.79
C ASP A 8 -15.41 16.24 8.37
N LEU A 9 -15.36 15.02 8.90
CA LEU A 9 -16.33 13.94 8.65
C LEU A 9 -17.18 13.66 9.90
N GLY A 10 -17.17 14.55 10.91
CA GLY A 10 -17.81 14.35 12.20
C GLY A 10 -16.89 13.64 13.21
N GLU A 11 -16.90 12.31 13.21
CA GLU A 11 -16.06 11.51 14.13
C GLU A 11 -14.57 11.51 13.71
N TYR A 12 -14.33 11.68 12.41
CA TYR A 12 -12.99 11.65 11.83
C TYR A 12 -12.68 12.98 11.15
N ILE A 13 -11.39 13.29 11.12
CA ILE A 13 -10.86 14.46 10.44
C ILE A 13 -9.79 13.96 9.48
N VAL A 14 -9.92 14.29 8.19
CA VAL A 14 -8.89 13.97 7.19
C VAL A 14 -8.07 15.22 6.92
N GLU A 15 -6.78 15.13 7.16
CA GLU A 15 -5.78 16.15 6.81
C GLU A 15 -4.99 15.68 5.60
N ILE A 16 -4.90 16.51 4.58
CA ILE A 16 -4.18 16.25 3.34
C ILE A 16 -3.11 17.33 3.20
N GLU A 17 -1.86 16.93 3.15
CA GLU A 17 -0.72 17.80 2.93
C GLU A 17 -0.07 17.47 1.59
N TYR A 18 0.12 18.47 0.75
CA TYR A 18 0.83 18.35 -0.51
C TYR A 18 2.09 19.20 -0.47
N ASP A 19 3.23 18.56 -0.70
CA ASP A 19 4.52 19.21 -0.86
C ASP A 19 4.83 19.40 -2.35
N ASP A 20 4.76 20.63 -2.81
CA ASP A 20 5.03 21.00 -4.21
C ASP A 20 6.51 20.85 -4.62
N GLU A 21 7.45 20.75 -3.66
CA GLU A 21 8.88 20.55 -3.98
C GLU A 21 9.18 19.09 -4.30
N THR A 22 8.58 18.16 -3.56
CA THR A 22 8.80 16.71 -3.71
C THR A 22 7.70 16.02 -4.52
N GLY A 23 6.54 16.66 -4.67
CA GLY A 23 5.33 16.06 -5.22
C GLY A 23 4.69 15.03 -4.29
N ALA A 24 5.12 14.94 -3.03
CA ALA A 24 4.57 14.03 -2.05
C ALA A 24 3.20 14.51 -1.57
N ILE A 25 2.27 13.56 -1.39
CA ILE A 25 0.98 13.79 -0.75
C ILE A 25 0.95 12.95 0.52
N GLU A 26 0.81 13.60 1.68
CA GLU A 26 0.53 12.94 2.93
C GLU A 26 -0.97 13.07 3.23
N VAL A 27 -1.60 11.95 3.56
CA VAL A 27 -3.00 11.91 3.99
C VAL A 27 -3.04 11.29 5.37
N THR A 28 -3.53 12.05 6.34
CA THR A 28 -3.62 11.67 7.75
C THR A 28 -5.08 11.64 8.16
N VAL A 29 -5.51 10.52 8.74
CA VAL A 29 -6.82 10.36 9.37
C VAL A 29 -6.64 10.54 10.86
N LEU A 30 -7.38 11.51 11.40
CA LEU A 30 -7.39 11.88 12.81
C LEU A 30 -8.75 11.53 13.42
N ASP A 31 -8.77 11.28 14.74
CA ASP A 31 -10.01 11.21 15.53
C ASP A 31 -10.54 12.61 15.89
N GLU A 32 -11.69 12.66 16.58
CA GLU A 32 -12.35 13.91 16.99
C GLU A 32 -11.50 14.80 17.92
N LEU A 33 -10.50 14.24 18.61
CA LEU A 33 -9.53 14.95 19.45
C LEU A 33 -8.21 15.25 18.71
N GLU A 34 -8.21 15.13 17.38
CA GLU A 34 -7.03 15.33 16.52
C GLU A 34 -5.87 14.36 16.80
N GLY A 35 -6.16 13.19 17.38
CA GLY A 35 -5.19 12.11 17.51
C GLY A 35 -5.04 11.35 16.20
N VAL A 36 -3.83 10.94 15.86
CA VAL A 36 -3.54 10.21 14.62
C VAL A 36 -4.06 8.78 14.72
N ILE A 37 -4.96 8.40 13.81
CA ILE A 37 -5.46 7.04 13.64
C ILE A 37 -4.63 6.31 12.58
N GLU A 38 -4.48 6.92 11.41
CA GLU A 38 -3.80 6.34 10.26
C GLU A 38 -3.14 7.44 9.42
N SER A 39 -2.07 7.11 8.72
CA SER A 39 -1.44 8.01 7.75
C SER A 39 -0.93 7.21 6.56
N ILE A 40 -1.01 7.82 5.37
CA ILE A 40 -0.43 7.28 4.14
C ILE A 40 0.32 8.39 3.42
N THR A 41 1.54 8.09 3.02
CA THR A 41 2.36 8.98 2.19
C THR A 41 2.39 8.42 0.78
N ILE A 42 1.87 9.19 -0.17
CA ILE A 42 1.89 8.91 -1.59
C ILE A 42 3.06 9.69 -2.18
N THR A 43 4.03 8.96 -2.71
CA THR A 43 5.16 9.54 -3.46
C THR A 43 5.14 8.99 -4.87
N ASN A 44 5.69 9.74 -5.83
CA ASN A 44 5.87 9.27 -7.20
C ASN A 44 7.09 8.35 -7.30
N ALA A 45 7.17 7.34 -6.43
CA ALA A 45 8.04 6.21 -6.66
C ALA A 45 7.42 5.45 -7.83
N GLN A 46 8.15 5.26 -8.93
CA GLN A 46 7.73 4.30 -9.94
C GLN A 46 7.59 2.96 -9.22
N ASP A 47 6.37 2.42 -9.25
CA ASP A 47 6.11 1.02 -8.95
C ASP A 47 6.93 0.21 -9.96
N GLU A 48 8.18 -0.09 -9.63
CA GLU A 48 8.94 -1.12 -10.32
C GLU A 48 8.25 -2.40 -9.89
N GLY A 49 7.37 -2.86 -10.78
CA GLY A 49 6.37 -3.88 -10.52
C GLY A 49 6.88 -4.95 -9.57
N SER A 50 6.09 -5.24 -8.55
CA SER A 50 6.24 -6.50 -7.84
C SER A 50 6.08 -7.61 -8.88
N ASP A 51 7.22 -8.07 -9.41
CA ASP A 51 7.36 -9.38 -10.04
C ASP A 51 6.87 -10.37 -8.99
N THR A 52 5.57 -10.63 -9.04
CA THR A 52 5.01 -11.85 -8.50
C THR A 52 5.48 -12.88 -9.50
N GLU A 53 6.69 -13.39 -9.29
CA GLU A 53 7.10 -14.63 -9.92
C GLU A 53 6.05 -15.65 -9.49
N GLU A 54 5.09 -15.90 -10.38
CA GLU A 54 4.29 -17.11 -10.38
C GLU A 54 5.30 -18.24 -10.55
N ASP A 55 5.83 -18.76 -9.44
CA ASP A 55 6.48 -20.08 -9.40
C ASP A 55 5.40 -21.12 -9.69
N ASP A 56 5.03 -21.19 -10.96
CA ASP A 56 4.34 -22.30 -11.61
C ASP A 56 5.39 -23.37 -11.93
N ASP A 57 5.94 -23.99 -10.88
CA ASP A 57 6.72 -25.22 -11.00
C ASP A 57 5.91 -26.39 -10.44
N GLU A 58 4.95 -26.78 -11.29
CA GLU A 58 4.70 -28.14 -11.74
C GLU A 58 4.79 -29.25 -10.67
N ASP A 59 3.61 -29.79 -10.32
CA ASP A 59 3.41 -31.02 -9.58
C ASP A 59 4.45 -32.11 -9.95
N GLY A 60 5.45 -32.27 -9.09
CA GLY A 60 6.40 -33.37 -9.14
C GLY A 60 5.67 -34.71 -9.04
N PHE A 61 5.38 -35.28 -10.21
CA PHE A 61 4.81 -36.61 -10.38
C PHE A 61 5.50 -37.61 -9.45
N ASN A 62 4.69 -38.21 -8.58
CA ASN A 62 5.09 -39.33 -7.73
C ASN A 62 5.76 -40.43 -8.57
N ASP A 63 7.06 -40.64 -8.36
CA ASP A 63 7.78 -41.85 -8.82
C ASP A 63 7.35 -43.05 -7.95
N PHE A 64 6.09 -43.49 -8.14
CA PHE A 64 5.68 -44.83 -7.74
C PHE A 64 6.21 -45.79 -8.79
N ASN A 65 7.43 -46.27 -8.55
CA ASN A 65 8.04 -47.41 -9.22
C ASN A 65 7.17 -48.67 -9.05
N PHE A 66 6.14 -48.82 -9.89
CA PHE A 66 5.41 -50.06 -10.07
C PHE A 66 6.23 -50.94 -11.01
N SER A 67 6.98 -51.90 -10.45
CA SER A 67 7.49 -53.05 -11.21
C SER A 67 6.34 -53.95 -11.63
N PRO A 68 6.11 -54.20 -12.94
CA PRO A 68 5.22 -55.25 -13.38
C PRO A 68 6.05 -56.37 -14.04
N ASN A 69 6.14 -57.49 -13.32
CA ASN A 69 6.41 -58.87 -13.77
C ASN A 69 7.65 -59.15 -14.65
#